data_AF-A0A318I5X5-F1
#
_entry.id   AF-A0A318I5X5-F1
#
_cell.length_a   1.000
_cell.length_b   1.000
_cell.length_c   1.000
_cell.angle_alpha   90.00
_cell.angle_beta   90.00
_cell.angle_gamma   90.00
#
_symmetry.space_group_name_H-M   'P 1'
#
loop_
_entity.id
_entity.type
_entity.pdbx_description
1 polymer ?
#
loop_
_entity_poly.entity_id
_entity_poly.type
_entity_poly.pdbx_seq_one_letter_code
_entity_poly.pdbx_strand_id
1 'polypeptide(L)'
;MSVILVLFYTFSVCVYSQDKEFKGWLPAEINYYNNLKGLAEYVNGKSDVNIGQDSIIHKFLKIEEASRDSVNKNTVYSIEYRNGVFTSFVNKINSHGLDNLDAKPLRFYKENDSLYRPFVSALKEVAPNVMVYYRKECPEKPLGTLLFDNETHKLISWVLLQGAGASYFF
;
A
#
# COMPACT_ATOMS: atom_id res chain seq x y z
N MET A 1 26.67 8.76 -58.67
CA MET A 1 26.98 8.43 -57.25
C MET A 1 26.80 9.69 -56.42
N SER A 2 26.48 9.53 -55.13
CA SER A 2 26.00 10.53 -54.15
C SER A 2 24.47 10.75 -54.24
N VAL A 3 23.55 10.08 -53.52
CA VAL A 3 23.43 9.58 -52.12
C VAL A 3 23.15 10.70 -51.10
N ILE A 4 21.97 10.59 -50.43
CA ILE A 4 21.60 11.10 -49.07
C ILE A 4 21.25 12.61 -48.98
N LEU A 5 20.23 13.09 -48.26
CA LEU A 5 19.16 12.51 -47.43
C LEU A 5 18.01 13.53 -47.37
N VAL A 6 16.78 13.05 -47.38
CA VAL A 6 15.59 13.80 -46.96
C VAL A 6 15.60 13.85 -45.43
N LEU A 7 15.43 15.04 -44.83
CA LEU A 7 15.17 15.17 -43.39
C LEU A 7 13.89 15.97 -43.19
N PHE A 8 12.78 15.21 -43.12
CA PHE A 8 11.49 15.65 -42.62
C PHE A 8 11.65 16.04 -41.14
N TYR A 9 11.72 17.33 -40.85
CA TYR A 9 11.58 17.85 -39.49
C TYR A 9 10.07 18.00 -39.18
N THR A 10 9.35 16.88 -39.13
CA THR A 10 8.03 16.87 -38.48
C THR A 10 8.28 17.04 -37.00
N PHE A 11 8.14 18.28 -36.56
CA PHE A 11 8.01 18.64 -35.16
C PHE A 11 6.69 18.01 -34.67
N SER A 12 6.73 16.71 -34.38
CA SER A 12 5.70 16.04 -33.60
C SER A 12 5.70 16.74 -32.26
N VAL A 13 4.79 17.69 -32.10
CA VAL A 13 4.37 18.18 -30.80
C VAL A 13 3.81 16.95 -30.09
N CYS A 14 4.69 16.25 -29.37
CA CYS A 14 4.29 15.41 -28.26
C CYS A 14 3.59 16.36 -27.30
N VAL A 15 2.28 16.53 -27.52
CA VAL A 15 1.38 17.01 -26.48
C VAL A 15 1.49 15.94 -25.41
N TYR A 16 2.41 16.18 -24.48
CA TYR A 16 2.55 15.42 -23.26
C TYR A 16 1.14 15.36 -22.65
N SER A 17 0.49 14.20 -22.77
CA SER A 17 -0.56 13.84 -21.84
C SER A 17 0.10 13.94 -20.48
N GLN A 18 -0.18 15.02 -19.75
CA GLN A 18 0.03 15.05 -18.33
C GLN A 18 -0.91 13.99 -17.76
N ASP A 19 -0.45 12.74 -17.77
CA ASP A 19 -1.11 11.67 -17.03
C ASP A 19 -1.13 12.13 -15.58
N LYS A 20 -2.32 12.54 -15.11
CA LYS A 20 -2.52 12.85 -13.70
C LYS A 20 -2.17 11.59 -12.92
N GLU A 21 -1.25 11.71 -11.97
CA GLU A 21 -0.75 10.65 -11.07
C GLU A 21 -1.86 9.74 -10.51
N PHE A 22 -3.10 10.25 -10.41
CA PHE A 22 -4.28 9.56 -9.88
C PHE A 22 -5.42 9.34 -10.89
N LYS A 23 -5.10 9.13 -12.17
CA LYS A 23 -6.13 8.94 -13.22
C LYS A 23 -7.07 7.77 -12.87
N GLY A 24 -8.35 8.10 -12.69
CA GLY A 24 -9.40 7.13 -12.41
C GLY A 24 -9.43 6.63 -10.97
N TRP A 25 -8.69 7.25 -10.04
CA TRP A 25 -8.74 6.96 -8.60
C TRP A 25 -9.90 7.68 -7.92
N LEU A 26 -10.43 7.08 -6.85
CA LEU A 26 -11.44 7.67 -5.99
C LEU A 26 -10.79 8.58 -4.94
N PRO A 27 -11.49 9.61 -4.43
CA PRO A 27 -10.93 10.51 -3.42
C PRO A 27 -10.37 9.80 -2.19
N ALA A 28 -11.08 8.79 -1.67
CA ALA A 28 -10.61 8.00 -0.54
C ALA A 28 -9.33 7.21 -0.84
N GLU A 29 -9.21 6.64 -2.06
CA GLU A 29 -8.03 5.91 -2.51
C GLU A 29 -6.77 6.80 -2.58
N ILE A 30 -6.95 8.06 -3.01
CA ILE A 30 -5.88 9.06 -3.01
C ILE A 30 -5.43 9.35 -1.58
N ASN A 31 -6.38 9.46 -0.63
CA ASN A 31 -6.05 9.68 0.77
C ASN A 31 -5.32 8.47 1.39
N TYR A 32 -5.73 7.24 1.07
CA TYR A 32 -5.01 6.03 1.49
C TYR A 32 -3.57 6.03 0.99
N TYR A 33 -3.36 6.37 -0.28
CA TYR A 33 -2.03 6.44 -0.87
C TYR A 33 -1.15 7.51 -0.24
N ASN A 34 -1.69 8.72 -0.03
CA ASN A 34 -0.95 9.79 0.62
C ASN A 34 -0.59 9.44 2.07
N ASN A 35 -1.49 8.78 2.79
CA ASN A 35 -1.21 8.26 4.13
C ASN A 35 -0.08 7.22 4.10
N LEU A 36 -0.17 6.24 3.19
CA LEU A 36 0.84 5.21 3.00
C LEU A 36 2.21 5.78 2.62
N LYS A 37 2.23 6.73 1.69
CA LYS A 37 3.45 7.41 1.23
C LYS A 37 4.11 8.16 2.38
N GLY A 38 3.34 8.95 3.14
CA GLY A 38 3.85 9.65 4.31
C GLY A 38 4.39 8.70 5.39
N LEU A 39 3.72 7.56 5.61
CA LEU A 39 4.22 6.51 6.51
C LEU A 39 5.52 5.88 6.00
N ALA A 40 5.58 5.53 4.72
CA ALA A 40 6.75 4.91 4.10
C ALA A 40 7.97 5.85 4.11
N GLU A 41 7.76 7.13 3.79
CA GLU A 41 8.77 8.19 3.90
C GLU A 41 9.23 8.36 5.35
N TYR A 42 8.31 8.33 6.31
CA TYR A 42 8.63 8.44 7.73
C TYR A 42 9.55 7.32 8.22
N VAL A 43 9.26 6.07 7.83
CA VAL A 43 10.01 4.90 8.31
C VAL A 43 11.27 4.59 7.51
N ASN A 44 11.44 5.19 6.33
CA ASN A 44 12.56 4.92 5.45
C ASN A 44 13.90 5.17 6.16
N GLY A 45 14.77 4.15 6.20
CA GLY A 45 16.07 4.24 6.87
C GLY A 45 16.01 4.14 8.41
N LYS A 46 14.84 3.94 9.01
CA LYS A 46 14.72 3.63 10.44
C LYS A 46 14.90 2.13 10.67
N SER A 47 15.65 1.76 11.71
CA SER A 47 15.92 0.35 12.07
C SER A 47 15.00 -0.19 13.16
N ASP A 48 14.45 0.69 14.00
CA ASP A 48 13.51 0.34 15.06
C ASP A 48 12.47 1.43 15.18
N VAL A 49 11.21 1.02 15.29
CA VAL A 49 10.08 1.93 15.35
C VAL A 49 8.99 1.33 16.24
N ASN A 50 8.87 1.86 17.46
CA ASN A 50 7.85 1.42 18.42
C ASN A 50 6.55 2.22 18.23
N ILE A 51 5.49 1.53 17.78
CA ILE A 51 4.19 2.17 17.53
C ILE A 51 3.66 2.83 18.79
N GLY A 52 3.78 2.18 19.96
CA GLY A 52 3.18 2.66 21.22
C GLY A 52 3.83 3.91 21.81
N GLN A 53 4.99 4.34 21.30
CA GLN A 53 5.71 5.50 21.83
C GLN A 53 5.81 6.65 20.83
N ASP A 54 5.54 6.41 19.55
CA ASP A 54 5.79 7.37 18.49
C ASP A 54 4.50 8.05 18.01
N SER A 55 4.32 9.30 18.41
CA SER A 55 3.14 10.10 18.04
C SER A 55 2.98 10.32 16.54
N ILE A 56 4.05 10.25 15.74
CA ILE A 56 3.98 10.43 14.29
C ILE A 56 3.33 9.20 13.65
N ILE A 57 3.67 8.01 14.13
CA ILE A 57 3.08 6.76 13.62
C ILE A 57 1.58 6.68 13.90
N HIS A 58 1.15 7.17 15.08
CA HIS A 58 -0.27 7.25 15.44
C HIS A 58 -1.09 8.15 14.48
N LYS A 59 -0.44 9.04 13.71
CA LYS A 59 -1.12 9.83 12.66
C LYS A 59 -1.46 8.97 11.45
N PHE A 60 -0.64 7.98 11.14
CA PHE A 60 -0.78 7.13 9.96
C PHE A 60 -1.54 5.84 10.24
N LEU A 61 -1.44 5.29 11.46
CA LEU A 61 -2.07 4.02 11.83
C LEU A 61 -3.37 4.21 12.62
N LYS A 62 -4.38 3.39 12.33
CA LYS A 62 -5.56 3.24 13.18
C LYS A 62 -5.26 2.22 14.27
N ILE A 63 -5.00 2.73 15.47
CA ILE A 63 -4.87 1.91 16.67
C ILE A 63 -6.24 1.83 17.31
N GLU A 64 -6.91 0.69 17.18
CA GLU A 64 -8.08 0.40 18.00
C GLU A 64 -7.56 0.09 19.40
N GLU A 65 -7.61 1.08 20.28
CA GLU A 65 -7.53 0.83 21.71
C GLU A 65 -8.70 -0.07 22.07
N ALA A 66 -8.43 -1.35 22.34
CA ALA A 66 -9.43 -2.23 22.95
C ALA A 66 -9.99 -1.47 24.15
N SER A 67 -11.29 -1.22 24.15
CA SER A 67 -11.96 -0.38 25.15
C SER A 67 -11.50 -0.77 26.55
N ARG A 68 -11.25 0.25 27.39
CA ARG A 68 -10.76 0.11 28.78
C ARG A 68 -11.55 -0.89 29.63
N ASP A 69 -12.77 -1.25 29.23
CA ASP A 69 -13.64 -2.24 29.91
C ASP A 69 -13.40 -3.69 29.52
N SER A 70 -12.58 -3.95 28.49
CA SER A 70 -12.09 -5.29 28.15
C SER A 70 -10.86 -5.66 29.01
N VAL A 71 -10.96 -5.45 30.32
CA VAL A 71 -9.98 -5.89 31.33
C VAL A 71 -10.09 -7.40 31.50
N ASN A 72 -9.70 -8.15 30.47
CA ASN A 72 -9.39 -9.57 30.57
C ASN A 72 -8.24 -9.89 29.62
N LYS A 73 -7.02 -9.68 30.13
CA LYS A 73 -5.74 -10.37 29.81
C LYS A 73 -5.22 -10.47 28.36
N ASN A 74 -5.89 -9.92 27.34
CA ASN A 74 -5.44 -10.02 25.93
C ASN A 74 -4.84 -8.71 25.35
N THR A 75 -4.67 -7.67 26.16
CA THR A 75 -4.30 -6.32 25.68
C THR A 75 -2.81 -6.18 25.29
N VAL A 76 -1.91 -7.00 25.84
CA VAL A 76 -0.47 -6.97 25.52
C VAL A 76 -0.22 -7.55 24.13
N TYR A 77 -0.99 -8.58 23.74
CA TYR A 77 -0.86 -9.23 22.43
C TYR A 77 -1.17 -8.28 21.27
N SER A 78 -2.04 -7.28 21.43
CA SER A 78 -2.39 -6.38 20.32
C SER A 78 -1.29 -5.39 19.97
N ILE A 79 -0.56 -4.85 20.96
CA ILE A 79 0.54 -3.90 20.72
C ILE A 79 1.79 -4.63 20.25
N GLU A 80 2.16 -5.75 20.87
CA GLU A 80 3.33 -6.53 20.47
C GLU A 80 3.16 -7.12 19.06
N TYR A 81 1.97 -7.65 18.76
CA TYR A 81 1.64 -8.11 17.41
C TYR A 81 1.72 -6.96 16.40
N ARG A 82 1.08 -5.82 16.69
CA ARG A 82 1.14 -4.64 15.80
C ARG A 82 2.57 -4.15 15.61
N ASN A 83 3.38 -4.12 16.67
CA ASN A 83 4.81 -3.79 16.59
C ASN A 83 5.56 -4.78 15.69
N GLY A 84 5.39 -6.09 15.85
CA GLY A 84 6.05 -7.08 14.99
C GLY A 84 5.63 -6.97 13.51
N VAL A 85 4.33 -6.75 13.30
CA VAL A 85 3.72 -6.55 11.99
C VAL A 85 4.36 -5.26 11.42
N PHE A 86 4.54 -4.18 12.20
CA PHE A 86 5.08 -2.89 11.73
C PHE A 86 6.57 -2.95 11.44
N THR A 87 7.31 -3.64 12.28
CA THR A 87 8.71 -4.01 12.01
C THR A 87 8.81 -4.73 10.67
N SER A 88 7.86 -5.59 10.31
CA SER A 88 7.83 -6.20 8.96
C SER A 88 7.66 -5.17 7.84
N PHE A 89 6.80 -4.16 8.02
CA PHE A 89 6.64 -3.07 7.05
C PHE A 89 7.94 -2.27 6.89
N VAL A 90 8.55 -1.84 7.99
CA VAL A 90 9.84 -1.13 7.99
C VAL A 90 10.91 -1.96 7.29
N ASN A 91 10.99 -3.25 7.61
CA ASN A 91 11.93 -4.17 6.98
C ASN A 91 11.72 -4.30 5.47
N LYS A 92 10.47 -4.27 4.99
CA LYS A 92 10.19 -4.28 3.54
C LYS A 92 10.60 -3.00 2.85
N ILE A 93 10.33 -1.85 3.45
CA ILE A 93 10.78 -0.55 2.91
C ILE A 93 12.32 -0.53 2.84
N ASN A 94 12.99 -0.96 3.91
CA ASN A 94 14.44 -1.01 3.96
C ASN A 94 15.05 -2.06 3.02
N SER A 95 14.39 -3.21 2.80
CA SER A 95 14.92 -4.28 1.95
C SER A 95 14.73 -4.03 0.47
N HIS A 96 13.59 -3.45 0.07
CA HIS A 96 13.30 -3.15 -1.33
C HIS A 96 13.70 -1.74 -1.73
N GLY A 97 13.85 -0.82 -0.78
CA GLY A 97 14.03 0.60 -1.05
C GLY A 97 12.70 1.29 -1.37
N LEU A 98 12.47 2.45 -0.75
CA LEU A 98 11.25 3.24 -0.95
C LEU A 98 10.97 3.53 -2.43
N ASP A 99 12.01 3.84 -3.20
CA ASP A 99 11.89 4.21 -4.62
C ASP A 99 11.43 3.06 -5.51
N ASN A 100 11.60 1.80 -5.07
CA ASN A 100 11.26 0.62 -5.85
C ASN A 100 9.86 0.07 -5.53
N LEU A 101 9.21 0.58 -4.49
CA LEU A 101 7.87 0.15 -4.08
C LEU A 101 6.81 1.16 -4.49
N ASP A 102 5.63 0.65 -4.83
CA ASP A 102 4.45 1.46 -5.09
C ASP A 102 3.17 0.71 -4.70
N ALA A 103 2.03 1.39 -4.71
CA ALA A 103 0.73 0.80 -4.40
C ALA A 103 -0.38 1.38 -5.27
N LYS A 104 -1.39 0.55 -5.58
CA LYS A 104 -2.61 0.98 -6.28
C LYS A 104 -3.86 0.28 -5.71
N PRO A 105 -5.06 0.85 -5.88
CA PRO A 105 -6.29 0.24 -5.39
C PRO A 105 -6.51 -1.19 -5.90
N LEU A 106 -7.06 -2.05 -5.04
CA LEU A 106 -7.33 -3.47 -5.35
C LEU A 106 -8.13 -3.66 -6.63
N ARG A 107 -9.06 -2.76 -6.94
CA ARG A 107 -9.89 -2.85 -8.15
C ARG A 107 -9.12 -2.73 -9.46
N PHE A 108 -7.84 -2.33 -9.44
CA PHE A 108 -6.96 -2.39 -10.61
C PHE A 108 -6.32 -3.76 -10.83
N TYR A 109 -6.59 -4.74 -9.95
CA TYR A 109 -6.08 -6.11 -10.00
C TYR A 109 -7.17 -7.17 -10.21
N LYS A 110 -8.30 -6.79 -10.82
CA LYS A 110 -9.43 -7.71 -11.05
C LYS A 110 -9.04 -8.98 -11.82
N GLU A 111 -8.10 -8.85 -12.74
CA GLU A 111 -7.61 -9.96 -13.57
C GLU A 111 -6.71 -10.94 -12.79
N ASN A 112 -6.19 -10.53 -11.62
CA ASN A 112 -5.42 -11.40 -10.75
C ASN A 112 -6.36 -12.16 -9.80
N ASP A 113 -6.94 -13.25 -10.29
CA ASP A 113 -7.92 -14.05 -9.52
C ASP A 113 -7.40 -14.47 -8.15
N SER A 114 -6.13 -14.89 -8.07
CA SER A 114 -5.52 -15.35 -6.82
C SER A 114 -5.54 -14.28 -5.71
N LEU A 115 -5.40 -13.01 -6.09
CA LEU A 115 -5.45 -11.87 -5.20
C LEU A 115 -6.89 -11.37 -4.98
N TYR A 116 -7.67 -11.29 -6.06
CA TYR A 116 -8.94 -10.57 -6.07
C TYR A 116 -10.11 -11.42 -5.55
N ARG A 117 -10.08 -12.74 -5.75
CA ARG A 117 -11.17 -13.66 -5.40
C ARG A 117 -11.67 -13.57 -3.95
N PRO A 118 -10.81 -13.45 -2.91
CA PRO A 118 -11.28 -13.27 -1.54
C PRO A 118 -12.16 -12.02 -1.37
N PHE A 119 -11.89 -10.96 -2.13
CA PHE A 119 -12.57 -9.66 -2.06
C PHE A 119 -13.84 -9.57 -2.91
N VAL A 120 -14.16 -10.62 -3.66
CA VAL A 120 -15.47 -10.75 -4.32
C VAL A 120 -16.47 -11.47 -3.42
N SER A 121 -15.96 -12.27 -2.47
CA SER A 121 -16.76 -13.10 -1.57
C SER A 121 -16.61 -12.65 -0.11
N ALA A 122 -15.71 -13.29 0.64
CA ALA A 122 -15.59 -13.14 2.09
C ALA A 122 -15.17 -11.74 2.55
N LEU A 123 -14.42 -11.00 1.72
CA LEU A 123 -13.86 -9.69 2.05
C LEU A 123 -14.47 -8.55 1.21
N LYS A 124 -15.66 -8.75 0.67
CA LYS A 124 -16.32 -7.79 -0.24
C LYS A 124 -16.50 -6.40 0.39
N GLU A 125 -16.84 -6.36 1.67
CA GLU A 125 -17.13 -5.10 2.38
C GLU A 125 -15.89 -4.22 2.55
N VAL A 126 -14.73 -4.83 2.71
CA VAL A 126 -13.46 -4.11 2.91
C VAL A 126 -12.74 -3.83 1.59
N ALA A 127 -13.12 -4.48 0.50
CA ALA A 127 -12.47 -4.36 -0.82
C ALA A 127 -12.26 -2.91 -1.32
N PRO A 128 -13.20 -1.96 -1.13
CA PRO A 128 -12.99 -0.57 -1.53
C PRO A 128 -11.86 0.14 -0.77
N ASN A 129 -11.50 -0.36 0.42
CA ASN A 129 -10.53 0.26 1.31
C ASN A 129 -9.16 -0.42 1.23
N VAL A 130 -8.92 -1.22 0.19
CA VAL A 130 -7.71 -2.02 0.05
C VAL A 130 -6.82 -1.46 -1.05
N MET A 131 -5.56 -1.21 -0.68
CA MET A 131 -4.47 -0.97 -1.62
C MET A 131 -3.65 -2.25 -1.78
N VAL A 132 -3.07 -2.44 -2.95
CA VAL A 132 -2.16 -3.53 -3.28
C VAL A 132 -0.79 -2.92 -3.52
N TYR A 133 0.22 -3.39 -2.80
CA TYR A 133 1.59 -2.91 -2.98
C TYR A 133 2.42 -3.89 -3.80
N TYR A 134 3.36 -3.36 -4.56
CA TYR A 134 4.13 -4.08 -5.56
C TYR A 134 5.50 -3.43 -5.77
N ARG A 135 6.41 -4.13 -6.44
CA ARG A 135 7.65 -3.52 -6.92
C ARG A 135 7.41 -2.87 -8.28
N LYS A 136 7.87 -1.64 -8.48
CA LYS A 136 7.61 -0.84 -9.68
C LYS A 136 8.06 -1.53 -10.97
N GLU A 137 9.13 -2.33 -10.92
CA GLU A 137 9.61 -3.10 -12.07
C GLU A 137 8.72 -4.31 -12.42
N CYS A 138 7.82 -4.72 -11.53
CA CYS A 138 6.94 -5.88 -11.70
C CYS A 138 5.52 -5.62 -11.13
N PRO A 139 4.77 -4.63 -11.66
CA PRO A 139 3.48 -4.20 -11.09
C PRO A 139 2.39 -5.27 -11.15
N GLU A 140 2.51 -6.24 -12.07
CA GLU A 140 1.59 -7.36 -12.22
C GLU A 140 1.80 -8.48 -11.18
N LYS A 141 2.90 -8.43 -10.43
CA LYS A 141 3.24 -9.38 -9.36
C LYS A 141 3.11 -8.70 -8.00
N PRO A 142 1.89 -8.62 -7.44
CA PRO A 142 1.65 -7.96 -6.17
C PRO A 142 2.42 -8.65 -5.03
N LEU A 143 2.92 -7.84 -4.11
CA LEU A 143 3.60 -8.31 -2.89
C LEU A 143 2.63 -8.51 -1.72
N GLY A 144 1.44 -7.92 -1.79
CA GLY A 144 0.37 -8.10 -0.82
C GLY A 144 -0.59 -6.91 -0.80
N THR A 145 -1.36 -6.83 0.28
CA THR A 145 -2.46 -5.87 0.44
C THR A 145 -2.37 -5.07 1.73
N LEU A 146 -2.98 -3.90 1.72
CA LEU A 146 -3.00 -2.92 2.79
C LEU A 146 -4.46 -2.49 2.99
N LEU A 147 -5.00 -2.67 4.19
CA LEU A 147 -6.35 -2.30 4.55
C LEU A 147 -6.38 -0.96 5.27
N PHE A 148 -7.20 -0.04 4.78
CA PHE A 148 -7.38 1.28 5.34
C PHE A 148 -8.75 1.44 5.99
N ASP A 149 -8.78 2.36 6.94
CA ASP A 149 -10.03 2.84 7.53
C ASP A 149 -10.70 3.84 6.58
N ASN A 150 -11.97 3.65 6.30
CA ASN A 150 -12.67 4.52 5.35
C ASN A 150 -12.85 5.96 5.88
N GLU A 151 -13.06 6.11 7.19
CA GLU A 151 -13.34 7.42 7.80
C GLU A 151 -12.07 8.23 8.03
N THR A 152 -11.04 7.60 8.61
CA THR A 152 -9.80 8.29 8.99
C THR A 152 -8.70 8.18 7.95
N HIS A 153 -8.89 7.32 6.94
CA HIS A 153 -7.90 7.00 5.90
C HIS A 153 -6.57 6.45 6.44
N LYS A 154 -6.56 6.04 7.71
CA LYS A 154 -5.40 5.47 8.38
C LYS A 154 -5.26 3.99 8.05
N LEU A 155 -4.03 3.51 8.01
CA LEU A 155 -3.73 2.11 7.81
C LEU A 155 -4.19 1.31 9.05
N ILE A 156 -5.06 0.32 8.83
CA ILE A 156 -5.53 -0.59 9.88
C ILE A 156 -4.60 -1.80 9.98
N SER A 157 -4.32 -2.41 8.83
CA SER A 157 -3.56 -3.66 8.75
C SER A 157 -2.85 -3.76 7.40
N TRP A 158 -1.66 -4.36 7.38
CA TRP A 158 -1.12 -4.96 6.15
C TRP A 158 -1.39 -6.46 6.19
N VAL A 159 -2.04 -6.94 5.15
CA VAL A 159 -2.20 -8.38 4.95
C VAL A 159 -1.19 -8.79 3.90
N LEU A 160 -0.24 -9.62 4.31
CA LEU A 160 0.67 -10.34 3.42
C LEU A 160 -0.12 -11.40 2.64
N LEU A 161 -0.97 -10.97 1.71
CA LEU A 161 -1.55 -11.87 0.72
C LEU A 161 -0.45 -12.20 -0.30
N GLN A 162 0.36 -13.23 -0.01
CA GLN A 162 1.22 -13.82 -1.03
C GLN A 162 0.32 -14.42 -2.12
N GLY A 163 0.46 -13.92 -3.35
CA GLY A 163 -0.06 -14.61 -4.53
C GLY A 163 0.56 -16.00 -4.58
N ALA A 164 -0.30 -17.02 -4.51
CA ALA A 164 0.02 -18.44 -4.29
C ALA A 164 0.22 -18.87 -2.82
N GLY A 165 -0.81 -18.65 -2.00
CA GLY A 165 -1.17 -19.54 -0.89
C GLY A 165 -0.45 -19.30 0.44
N ALA A 166 -0.98 -18.40 1.28
CA ALA A 166 -1.14 -18.62 2.72
C ALA A 166 -1.85 -17.45 3.43
N SER A 167 -2.62 -17.86 4.45
CA SER A 167 -2.92 -17.26 5.76
C SER A 167 -3.25 -15.77 5.91
N TYR A 168 -4.51 -15.53 6.27
CA TYR A 168 -5.02 -14.29 6.83
C TYR A 168 -4.34 -13.98 8.17
N PHE A 169 -3.69 -12.83 8.27
CA PHE A 169 -3.28 -12.26 9.54
C PHE A 169 -4.26 -11.13 9.85
N PHE A 170 -5.20 -11.41 10.75
CA PHE A 170 -6.06 -10.42 11.40
C PHE A 170 -5.36 -9.90 12.66
#